data_AF-A0A3M7NAP7-F1
#
_entry.id   AF-A0A3M7NAP7-F1
#
_cell.length_a   1.000
_cell.length_b   1.000
_cell.length_c   1.000
_cell.angle_alpha   90.00
_cell.angle_beta   90.00
_cell.angle_gamma   90.00
#
_symmetry.space_group_name_H-M   'P 1'
#
loop_
_entity.id
_entity.type
_entity.pdbx_description
1 polymer ?
#
loop_
_entity_poly.entity_id
_entity_poly.type
_entity_poly.pdbx_seq_one_letter_code
_entity_poly.pdbx_strand_id
1 'polypeptide(L)'
;MASHDHSISDLQSLLANPSLLNAFAQTHPSFVSSTVPLTTLLQSNAALAQQTAALEAQLRQLRHDTAQALLNHTNLQTQWRRKQREMDDALSPWGPRAIYQRLVSSIAEQEALLAAVTDSFLDVSTPDNSYYHDDSATRLASDKELVDWLRRVREGSTSLEKRREMRARWDEGRVGGWR
;
A
#
# COMPACT_ATOMS: atom_id res chain seq x y z
N MET A 1 -42.50 -82.00 -25.29
CA MET A 1 -43.53 -81.35 -24.44
C MET A 1 -44.54 -80.72 -25.37
N ALA A 2 -45.81 -81.07 -25.17
CA ALA A 2 -46.90 -80.91 -26.11
C ALA A 2 -47.14 -79.45 -26.53
N SER A 3 -47.12 -79.18 -27.83
CA SER A 3 -47.70 -77.98 -28.41
C SER A 3 -49.23 -78.14 -28.35
N HIS A 4 -49.86 -77.53 -27.36
CA HIS A 4 -51.31 -77.35 -27.39
C HIS A 4 -51.64 -76.38 -28.52
N ASP A 5 -52.50 -76.80 -29.45
CA ASP A 5 -53.07 -75.93 -30.47
C ASP A 5 -53.84 -74.79 -29.78
N HIS A 6 -53.26 -73.60 -29.77
CA HIS A 6 -53.95 -72.38 -29.35
C HIS A 6 -54.71 -71.86 -30.56
N SER A 7 -56.00 -71.54 -30.39
CA SER A 7 -56.83 -71.07 -31.49
C SER A 7 -56.29 -69.74 -32.04
N ILE A 8 -56.42 -69.50 -33.35
CA ILE A 8 -55.99 -68.25 -33.99
C ILE A 8 -56.67 -67.02 -33.33
N SER A 9 -57.90 -67.19 -32.80
CA SER A 9 -58.59 -66.12 -32.06
C SER A 9 -57.92 -65.78 -30.72
N ASP A 10 -57.33 -66.75 -30.03
CA ASP A 10 -56.61 -66.49 -28.78
C ASP A 10 -55.33 -65.68 -29.04
N LEU A 11 -54.59 -66.01 -30.12
CA LEU A 11 -53.41 -65.24 -30.53
C LEU A 11 -53.78 -63.81 -30.97
N GLN A 12 -54.90 -63.62 -31.66
CA GLN A 12 -55.42 -62.29 -32.00
C GLN A 12 -55.82 -61.49 -30.76
N SER A 13 -56.43 -62.13 -29.75
CA SER A 13 -56.78 -61.47 -28.49
C SER A 13 -55.56 -61.04 -27.66
N LEU A 14 -54.46 -61.80 -27.77
CA LEU A 14 -53.18 -61.51 -27.14
C LEU A 14 -52.42 -60.38 -27.88
N LEU A 15 -52.47 -60.38 -29.21
CA LEU A 15 -51.92 -59.32 -30.06
C LEU A 15 -52.70 -58.00 -29.96
N ALA A 16 -54.02 -58.07 -29.75
CA ALA A 16 -54.87 -56.89 -29.57
C ALA A 16 -54.65 -56.19 -28.21
N ASN A 17 -54.04 -56.87 -27.23
CA ASN A 17 -53.76 -56.34 -25.91
C ASN A 17 -52.26 -56.00 -25.74
N PRO A 18 -51.85 -54.75 -26.00
CA PRO A 18 -50.44 -54.35 -25.96
C PRO A 18 -49.81 -54.49 -24.57
N SER A 19 -50.61 -54.40 -23.50
CA SER A 19 -50.16 -54.61 -22.12
C SER A 19 -49.72 -56.06 -21.86
N LEU A 20 -50.46 -57.04 -22.38
CA LEU A 20 -50.11 -58.46 -22.26
C LEU A 20 -48.90 -58.80 -23.12
N LEU A 21 -48.81 -58.25 -24.33
CA LEU A 21 -47.64 -58.39 -25.21
C LEU A 21 -46.37 -57.84 -24.55
N ASN A 22 -46.46 -56.68 -23.89
CA ASN A 22 -45.34 -56.07 -23.19
C ASN A 22 -44.93 -56.91 -21.96
N ALA A 23 -45.91 -57.40 -21.18
CA ALA A 23 -45.63 -58.31 -20.06
C ALA A 23 -44.94 -59.61 -20.53
N PHE A 24 -45.37 -60.17 -21.66
CA PHE A 24 -44.74 -61.35 -22.27
C PHE A 24 -43.32 -61.04 -22.77
N ALA A 25 -43.11 -59.90 -23.43
CA ALA A 25 -41.78 -59.47 -23.88
C ALA A 25 -40.79 -59.30 -22.71
N GLN A 26 -41.27 -58.84 -21.56
CA GLN A 26 -40.48 -58.71 -20.33
C GLN A 26 -40.05 -60.05 -19.72
N THR A 27 -40.74 -61.16 -20.04
CA THR A 27 -40.33 -62.50 -19.61
C THR A 27 -39.12 -63.03 -20.37
N HIS A 28 -38.81 -62.47 -21.54
CA HIS A 28 -37.70 -62.94 -22.35
C HIS A 28 -36.35 -62.51 -21.73
N PRO A 29 -35.37 -63.41 -21.59
CA PRO A 29 -34.10 -63.11 -20.92
C PRO A 29 -33.30 -61.98 -21.59
N SER A 30 -33.51 -61.70 -22.88
CA SER A 30 -32.89 -60.55 -23.57
C SER A 30 -33.36 -59.20 -23.02
N PHE A 31 -34.60 -59.12 -22.50
CA PHE A 31 -35.12 -57.90 -21.90
C PHE A 31 -34.37 -57.59 -20.60
N VAL A 32 -34.15 -58.59 -19.74
CA VAL A 32 -33.34 -58.45 -18.52
C VAL A 32 -31.88 -58.14 -18.87
N SER A 33 -31.31 -58.86 -19.84
CA SER A 33 -29.92 -58.67 -20.28
C SER A 33 -29.63 -57.28 -20.84
N SER A 34 -30.63 -56.56 -21.37
CA SER A 34 -30.47 -55.20 -21.90
C SER A 34 -30.88 -54.12 -20.90
N THR A 35 -31.94 -54.35 -20.10
CA THR A 35 -32.47 -53.34 -19.18
C THR A 35 -31.60 -53.16 -17.93
N VAL A 36 -31.03 -54.24 -17.40
CA VAL A 36 -30.13 -54.17 -16.23
C VAL A 36 -28.90 -53.28 -16.49
N PRO A 37 -28.10 -53.47 -17.56
CA PRO A 37 -26.96 -52.59 -17.80
C PRO A 37 -27.37 -51.14 -18.14
N LEU A 38 -28.53 -50.92 -18.77
CA LEU A 38 -29.00 -49.55 -19.04
C LEU A 38 -29.41 -48.83 -17.76
N THR A 39 -30.13 -49.51 -16.86
CA THR A 39 -30.55 -48.92 -15.58
C THR A 39 -29.36 -48.63 -14.67
N THR A 40 -28.34 -49.49 -14.64
CA THR A 40 -27.11 -49.23 -13.87
C THR A 40 -26.31 -48.06 -14.44
N LEU A 41 -26.20 -47.95 -15.78
CA LEU A 41 -25.57 -46.80 -16.44
C LEU A 41 -26.34 -45.50 -16.20
N LEU A 42 -27.68 -45.52 -16.18
CA LEU A 42 -28.49 -44.35 -15.86
C LEU A 42 -28.31 -43.91 -14.41
N GLN A 43 -28.28 -44.87 -13.46
CA GLN A 43 -28.02 -44.57 -12.04
C GLN A 43 -26.62 -43.99 -11.83
N SER A 44 -25.60 -44.55 -12.50
CA SER A 44 -24.24 -44.03 -12.40
C SER A 44 -24.12 -42.64 -13.01
N ASN A 45 -24.77 -42.38 -14.15
CA ASN A 45 -24.80 -41.05 -14.76
C ASN A 45 -25.48 -40.02 -13.85
N ALA A 46 -26.61 -40.38 -13.24
CA ALA A 46 -27.30 -39.51 -12.28
C ALA A 46 -26.43 -39.20 -11.06
N ALA A 47 -25.72 -40.20 -10.52
CA ALA A 47 -24.79 -40.01 -9.41
C ALA A 47 -23.62 -39.09 -9.80
N LEU A 48 -23.05 -39.26 -10.99
CA LEU A 48 -22.00 -38.39 -11.50
C LEU A 48 -22.50 -36.96 -11.70
N ALA A 49 -23.70 -36.77 -12.23
CA ALA A 49 -24.30 -35.44 -12.39
C ALA A 49 -24.51 -34.72 -11.06
N GLN A 50 -24.89 -35.45 -10.01
CA GLN A 50 -25.00 -34.89 -8.66
C GLN A 50 -23.63 -34.50 -8.08
N GLN A 51 -22.60 -35.33 -8.30
CA GLN A 51 -21.24 -35.03 -7.86
C GLN A 51 -20.66 -33.82 -8.59
N THR A 52 -20.85 -33.72 -9.90
CA THR A 52 -20.39 -32.56 -10.68
C THR A 52 -21.09 -31.28 -10.25
N ALA A 53 -22.41 -31.33 -9.99
CA ALA A 53 -23.14 -30.18 -9.46
C ALA A 53 -22.62 -29.72 -8.08
N ALA A 54 -22.31 -30.67 -7.19
CA ALA A 54 -21.74 -30.37 -5.87
C ALA A 54 -20.34 -29.73 -5.98
N LEU A 55 -19.47 -30.28 -6.82
CA LEU A 55 -18.14 -29.71 -7.09
C LEU A 55 -18.23 -28.33 -7.72
N GLU A 56 -19.20 -28.12 -8.62
CA GLU A 56 -19.41 -26.82 -9.24
C GLU A 56 -19.84 -25.76 -8.22
N ALA A 57 -20.71 -26.10 -7.28
CA ALA A 57 -21.08 -25.23 -6.17
C ALA A 57 -19.87 -24.87 -5.29
N GLN A 58 -19.05 -25.86 -4.94
CA GLN A 58 -17.82 -25.64 -4.16
C GLN A 58 -16.82 -24.74 -4.90
N LEU A 59 -16.63 -24.96 -6.21
CA LEU A 59 -15.75 -24.13 -7.04
C LEU A 59 -16.26 -22.70 -7.16
N ARG A 60 -17.58 -22.49 -7.28
CA ARG A 60 -18.18 -21.14 -7.28
C ARG A 60 -17.90 -20.43 -5.95
N GLN A 61 -18.08 -21.12 -4.82
CA GLN A 61 -17.78 -20.56 -3.50
C GLN A 61 -16.31 -20.20 -3.37
N LEU A 62 -15.40 -21.11 -3.72
CA LEU A 62 -13.96 -20.86 -3.65
C LEU A 62 -13.54 -19.67 -4.55
N ARG A 63 -14.12 -19.56 -5.75
CA ARG A 63 -13.89 -18.40 -6.64
C ARG A 63 -14.38 -17.10 -6.03
N HIS A 64 -15.53 -17.13 -5.34
CA HIS A 64 -16.04 -15.95 -4.65
C HIS A 64 -15.10 -15.53 -3.51
N ASP A 65 -14.71 -16.47 -2.66
CA ASP A 65 -13.85 -16.21 -1.50
C ASP A 65 -12.46 -15.70 -1.91
N THR A 66 -11.89 -16.31 -2.96
CA THR A 66 -10.60 -15.86 -3.52
C THR A 66 -10.70 -14.47 -4.16
N ALA A 67 -11.80 -14.15 -4.85
CA ALA A 67 -12.03 -12.81 -5.37
C ALA A 67 -12.10 -11.76 -4.24
N GLN A 68 -12.81 -12.06 -3.15
CA GLN A 68 -12.86 -11.17 -1.98
C GLN A 68 -11.47 -11.01 -1.32
N ALA A 69 -10.72 -12.09 -1.16
CA ALA A 69 -9.37 -12.05 -0.62
C ALA A 69 -8.42 -11.19 -1.48
N LEU A 70 -8.52 -11.29 -2.81
CA LEU A 70 -7.74 -10.47 -3.73
C LEU A 70 -8.08 -8.98 -3.62
N LEU A 71 -9.37 -8.64 -3.53
CA LEU A 71 -9.81 -7.25 -3.31
C LEU A 71 -9.29 -6.69 -1.97
N ASN A 72 -9.33 -7.50 -0.91
CA ASN A 72 -8.80 -7.10 0.39
C ASN A 72 -7.27 -6.89 0.34
N HIS A 73 -6.55 -7.78 -0.35
CA HIS A 73 -5.12 -7.66 -0.53
C HIS A 73 -4.73 -6.39 -1.29
N THR A 74 -5.39 -6.08 -2.41
CA THR A 74 -5.10 -4.85 -3.18
C THR A 74 -5.40 -3.59 -2.37
N ASN A 75 -6.49 -3.59 -1.60
CA ASN A 75 -6.80 -2.51 -0.66
C ASN A 75 -5.71 -2.34 0.39
N LEU A 76 -5.25 -3.42 1.03
CA LEU A 76 -4.19 -3.36 2.02
C LEU A 76 -2.85 -2.88 1.41
N GLN A 77 -2.54 -3.33 0.19
CA GLN A 77 -1.33 -2.92 -0.51
C GLN A 77 -1.32 -1.41 -0.80
N THR A 78 -2.45 -0.84 -1.23
CA THR A 78 -2.56 0.60 -1.47
C THR A 78 -2.46 1.40 -0.17
N GLN A 79 -3.09 0.93 0.91
CA GLN A 79 -2.97 1.54 2.24
C GLN A 79 -1.53 1.51 2.76
N TRP A 80 -0.83 0.39 2.61
CA TRP A 80 0.57 0.26 3.01
C TRP A 80 1.47 1.21 2.22
N ARG A 81 1.31 1.28 0.89
CA ARG A 81 2.07 2.22 0.05
C ARG A 81 1.83 3.66 0.45
N ARG A 82 0.60 4.03 0.82
CA ARG A 82 0.29 5.35 1.36
C ARG A 82 1.02 5.60 2.68
N LYS A 83 0.98 4.63 3.60
CA LYS A 83 1.67 4.74 4.90
C LYS A 83 3.17 4.86 4.78
N GLN A 84 3.78 4.13 3.84
CA GLN A 84 5.20 4.24 3.56
C GLN A 84 5.55 5.65 3.07
N ARG A 85 4.77 6.22 2.13
CA ARG A 85 4.98 7.60 1.68
C ARG A 85 4.82 8.61 2.81
N GLU A 86 3.79 8.47 3.64
CA GLU A 86 3.60 9.34 4.82
C GLU A 86 4.81 9.28 5.77
N MET A 87 5.40 8.09 5.96
CA MET A 87 6.62 7.91 6.76
C MET A 87 7.84 8.55 6.08
N ASP A 88 8.05 8.30 4.79
CA ASP A 88 9.18 8.85 4.03
C ASP A 88 9.12 10.38 3.99
N ASP A 89 7.92 10.97 3.82
CA ASP A 89 7.69 12.41 3.87
C ASP A 89 7.96 12.98 5.25
N ALA A 90 7.55 12.29 6.32
CA ALA A 90 7.83 12.69 7.69
C ALA A 90 9.32 12.61 8.05
N LEU A 91 10.05 11.64 7.47
CA LEU A 91 11.49 11.45 7.68
C LEU A 91 12.36 12.32 6.79
N SER A 92 11.86 12.78 5.64
CA SER A 92 12.59 13.57 4.66
C SER A 92 13.36 14.77 5.27
N PRO A 93 12.78 15.58 6.19
CA PRO A 93 13.49 16.70 6.83
C PRO A 93 14.62 16.27 7.78
N TRP A 94 14.58 15.03 8.26
CA TRP A 94 15.55 14.46 9.19
C TRP A 94 16.58 13.58 8.49
N GLY A 95 16.52 13.52 7.15
CA GLY A 95 17.53 12.84 6.35
C GLY A 95 18.89 13.55 6.45
N PRO A 96 20.02 12.82 6.28
CA PRO A 96 21.36 13.40 6.38
C PRO A 96 21.56 14.63 5.50
N ARG A 97 21.02 14.60 4.28
CA ARG A 97 21.09 15.72 3.34
C ARG A 97 20.31 16.94 3.81
N ALA A 98 19.09 16.75 4.32
CA ALA A 98 18.24 17.84 4.79
C ALA A 98 18.82 18.51 6.05
N ILE A 99 19.31 17.70 7.00
CA ILE A 99 20.00 18.21 8.19
C ILE A 99 21.28 18.97 7.80
N TYR A 100 22.06 18.44 6.86
CA TYR A 100 23.25 19.12 6.35
C TYR A 100 22.90 20.46 5.69
N GLN A 101 21.88 20.49 4.83
CA GLN A 101 21.41 21.74 4.22
C GLN A 101 20.95 22.76 5.27
N ARG A 102 20.25 22.31 6.32
CA ARG A 102 19.86 23.17 7.45
C ARG A 102 21.07 23.70 8.23
N LEU A 103 22.11 22.88 8.39
CA LEU A 103 23.36 23.33 9.01
C LEU A 103 24.01 24.43 8.16
N VAL A 104 24.11 24.23 6.84
CA VAL A 104 24.67 25.23 5.92
C VAL A 104 23.84 26.52 5.91
N SER A 105 22.50 26.44 5.88
CA SER A 105 21.65 27.63 5.95
C SER A 105 21.83 28.38 7.27
N SER A 106 21.92 27.65 8.39
CA SER A 106 22.15 28.27 9.71
C SER A 106 23.51 28.97 9.85
N ILE A 107 24.52 28.55 9.07
CA ILE A 107 25.82 29.24 9.00
C ILE A 107 25.64 30.56 8.24
N ALA A 108 25.04 30.51 7.06
CA ALA A 108 24.79 31.71 6.25
C ALA A 108 23.90 32.74 6.97
N GLU A 109 22.85 32.28 7.67
CA GLU A 109 22.00 33.12 8.51
C GLU A 109 22.80 33.79 9.64
N GLN A 110 23.71 33.05 10.30
CA GLN A 110 24.55 33.61 11.37
C GLN A 110 25.54 34.65 10.85
N GLU A 111 26.11 34.41 9.66
CA GLU A 111 27.00 35.37 8.99
C GLU A 111 26.25 36.65 8.63
N ALA A 112 25.04 36.54 8.08
CA ALA A 112 24.18 37.68 7.78
C ALA A 112 23.77 38.45 9.05
N LEU A 113 23.44 37.76 10.14
CA LEU A 113 23.11 38.40 11.42
C LEU A 113 24.31 39.13 12.02
N LEU A 114 25.50 38.54 11.96
CA LEU A 114 26.72 39.21 12.41
C LEU A 114 27.02 40.46 11.57
N ALA A 115 26.91 40.34 10.24
CA ALA A 115 27.08 41.49 9.34
C ALA A 115 26.08 42.60 9.67
N ALA A 116 24.79 42.27 9.86
CA ALA A 116 23.76 43.24 10.23
C ALA A 116 24.03 43.88 11.61
N VAL A 117 24.47 43.11 12.60
CA VAL A 117 24.83 43.64 13.93
C VAL A 117 26.04 44.57 13.84
N THR A 118 27.03 44.25 13.01
CA THR A 118 28.17 45.15 12.78
C THR A 118 27.76 46.42 12.04
N ASP A 119 26.95 46.31 10.99
CA ASP A 119 26.49 47.45 10.20
C ASP A 119 25.62 48.40 11.04
N SER A 120 24.71 47.85 11.83
CA SER A 120 23.83 48.63 12.70
C SER A 120 24.57 49.45 13.76
N PHE A 121 25.74 48.99 14.21
CA PHE A 121 26.57 49.73 15.16
C PHE A 121 27.39 50.82 14.48
N LEU A 122 27.86 50.57 13.25
CA LEU A 122 28.56 51.56 12.43
C LEU A 122 27.60 52.69 12.03
N ASP A 123 26.38 52.37 11.61
CA ASP A 123 25.35 53.34 11.21
C ASP A 123 24.99 54.32 12.34
N VAL A 124 24.89 53.83 13.59
CA VAL A 124 24.72 54.66 14.81
C VAL A 124 25.93 55.58 15.08
N SER A 125 27.10 55.23 14.57
CA SER A 125 28.36 55.96 14.79
C SER A 125 28.70 56.97 13.68
N THR A 126 28.02 56.89 12.53
CA THR A 126 28.20 57.83 11.41
C THR A 126 27.30 59.04 11.59
N PRO A 127 27.82 60.28 11.58
CA PRO A 127 26.97 61.46 11.54
C PRO A 127 26.27 61.51 10.18
N ASP A 128 24.93 61.43 10.19
CA ASP A 128 24.10 61.61 9.01
C ASP A 128 24.44 62.96 8.34
N ASN A 129 24.52 62.93 7.02
CA ASN A 129 24.89 64.05 6.16
C ASN A 129 23.70 65.04 6.07
N SER A 130 23.33 65.64 7.19
CA SER A 130 22.38 66.75 7.25
C SER A 130 23.12 68.03 6.90
N TYR A 131 22.92 68.49 5.67
CA TYR A 131 23.50 69.71 5.10
C TYR A 131 23.03 71.01 5.79
N TYR A 132 22.23 70.96 6.86
CA TYR A 132 21.88 72.11 7.69
C TYR A 132 21.53 71.67 9.13
N HIS A 133 22.47 71.69 10.08
CA HIS A 133 22.30 72.30 11.41
C HIS A 133 23.59 72.15 12.24
N ASP A 134 24.05 73.29 12.75
CA ASP A 134 25.08 73.48 13.77
C ASP A 134 24.59 72.94 15.13
N ASP A 135 25.06 71.77 15.56
CA ASP A 135 25.53 71.48 16.93
C ASP A 135 26.01 70.02 16.98
N SER A 136 27.25 69.83 17.40
CA SER A 136 28.01 68.59 17.28
C SER A 136 27.48 67.49 18.20
N ALA A 137 26.73 66.53 17.65
CA ALA A 137 26.50 65.26 18.31
C ALA A 137 26.57 64.10 17.31
N THR A 138 27.80 63.74 16.92
CA THR A 138 28.09 62.32 16.68
C THR A 138 27.61 61.61 17.93
N ARG A 139 26.52 60.86 17.85
CA ARG A 139 26.01 60.12 19.00
C ARG A 139 26.94 58.95 19.24
N LEU A 140 28.09 59.20 19.89
CA LEU A 140 28.99 58.16 20.34
C LEU A 140 28.16 57.18 21.16
N ALA A 141 28.14 55.92 20.74
CA ALA A 141 27.49 54.86 21.49
C ALA A 141 27.98 54.91 22.95
N SER A 142 27.05 54.83 23.89
CA SER A 142 27.42 54.82 25.30
C SER A 142 28.26 53.58 25.62
N ASP A 143 29.14 53.66 26.61
CA ASP A 143 29.98 52.51 27.04
C ASP A 143 29.16 51.24 27.28
N LYS A 144 27.91 51.38 27.73
CA LYS A 144 26.97 50.26 27.93
C LYS A 144 26.55 49.62 26.61
N GLU A 145 26.19 50.43 25.61
CA GLU A 145 25.81 49.95 24.27
C GLU A 145 27.00 49.28 23.56
N LEU A 146 28.20 49.80 23.75
CA LEU A 146 29.44 49.21 23.24
C LEU A 146 29.73 47.84 23.88
N VAL A 147 29.59 47.73 25.21
CA VAL A 147 29.77 46.46 25.93
C VAL A 147 28.73 45.43 25.51
N ASP A 148 27.47 45.83 25.36
CA ASP A 148 26.39 44.93 24.91
C ASP A 148 26.57 44.49 23.46
N TRP A 149 27.02 45.38 22.58
CA TRP A 149 27.36 45.04 21.19
C TRP A 149 28.53 44.05 21.14
N LEU A 150 29.63 44.33 21.84
CA LEU A 150 30.79 43.43 21.93
C LEU A 150 30.39 42.04 22.42
N ARG A 151 29.49 41.98 23.41
CA ARG A 151 28.94 40.73 23.91
C ARG A 151 28.17 39.97 22.83
N ARG A 152 27.27 40.64 22.11
CA ARG A 152 26.47 40.03 21.01
C ARG A 152 27.34 39.56 19.85
N VAL A 153 28.34 40.35 19.44
CA VAL A 153 29.29 39.97 18.39
C VAL A 153 30.09 38.75 18.82
N ARG A 154 30.62 38.73 20.05
CA ARG A 154 31.38 37.59 20.58
C ARG A 154 30.52 36.33 20.66
N GLU A 155 29.31 36.41 21.20
CA GLU A 155 28.37 35.30 21.30
C GLU A 155 27.99 34.77 19.89
N GLY A 156 27.77 35.67 18.93
CA GLY A 156 27.48 35.32 17.54
C GLY A 156 28.66 34.67 16.82
N SER A 157 29.87 35.21 16.97
CA SER A 157 31.10 34.65 16.37
C SER A 157 31.44 33.28 16.95
N THR A 158 31.30 33.09 18.27
CA THR A 158 31.52 31.77 18.88
C THR A 158 30.51 30.73 18.38
N SER A 159 29.26 31.14 18.15
CA SER A 159 28.22 30.26 17.59
C SER A 159 28.51 29.91 16.13
N LEU A 160 28.99 30.88 15.34
CA LEU A 160 29.39 30.67 13.95
C LEU A 160 30.55 29.67 13.83
N GLU A 161 31.62 29.86 14.62
CA GLU A 161 32.78 28.96 14.59
C GLU A 161 32.42 27.52 15.00
N LYS A 162 31.55 27.35 16.01
CA LYS A 162 31.03 26.02 16.37
C LYS A 162 30.29 25.35 15.20
N ARG A 163 29.45 26.09 14.46
CA ARG A 163 28.73 25.54 13.30
C ARG A 163 29.67 25.21 12.14
N ARG A 164 30.71 26.02 11.91
CA ARG A 164 31.77 25.76 10.92
C ARG A 164 32.55 24.49 11.26
N GLU A 165 32.91 24.31 12.54
CA GLU A 165 33.56 23.08 13.00
C GLU A 165 32.64 21.86 12.83
N MET A 166 31.36 21.97 13.20
CA MET A 166 30.38 20.91 12.96
C MET A 166 30.27 20.54 11.48
N ARG A 167 30.28 21.52 10.58
CA ARG A 167 30.27 21.30 9.12
C ARG A 167 31.55 20.61 8.66
N ALA A 168 32.72 21.07 9.08
CA ALA A 168 34.00 20.46 8.72
C ALA A 168 34.06 18.98 9.16
N ARG A 169 33.61 18.70 10.39
CA ARG A 169 33.50 17.32 10.90
C ARG A 169 32.51 16.48 10.10
N TRP A 170 31.43 17.09 9.59
CA TRP A 170 30.47 16.42 8.71
C TRP A 170 31.08 16.08 7.36
N ASP A 171 31.77 17.04 6.74
CA ASP A 171 32.43 16.87 5.44
C ASP A 171 33.53 15.76 5.49
N GLU A 172 34.19 15.62 6.64
CA GLU A 172 35.19 14.57 6.89
C GLU A 172 34.57 13.21 7.30
N GLY A 173 33.24 13.12 7.42
CA GLY A 173 32.55 11.90 7.86
C GLY A 173 32.75 11.56 9.34
N ARG A 174 33.18 12.53 10.17
CA ARG A 174 33.34 12.41 11.63
C ARG A 174 32.05 12.73 12.40
N VAL A 175 30.89 12.61 11.75
CA VAL A 175 29.58 12.83 12.36
C VAL A 175 28.95 11.47 12.66
N GLY A 176 28.64 11.23 13.94
CA GLY A 176 28.15 9.96 14.44
C GLY A 176 29.26 9.14 15.10
N GLY A 177 29.63 9.52 16.32
CA GLY A 177 30.37 8.64 17.22
C GLY A 177 29.45 7.56 17.80
N TRP A 178 28.98 6.65 16.95
CA TRP A 178 28.46 5.33 17.30
C TRP A 178 28.91 4.40 16.16
N ARG A 179 30.15 3.93 16.27
CA ARG A 179 30.62 2.74 15.55
C ARG A 179 30.27 1.51 16.36
#